data_AF-A0A9C9Y434-F1
#
_entry.id   AF-A0A9C9Y434-F1
#
_cell.length_a   1.000
_cell.length_b   1.000
_cell.length_c   1.000
_cell.angle_alpha   90.00
_cell.angle_beta   90.00
_cell.angle_gamma   90.00
#
_symmetry.space_group_name_H-M   'P 1'
#
loop_
_entity.id
_entity.type
_entity.pdbx_description
1 polymer ?
#
loop_
_entity_poly.entity_id
_entity_poly.type
_entity_poly.pdbx_seq_one_letter_code
_entity_poly.pdbx_strand_id
1 'polypeptide(L)' 'MFHKEGYTIILITATITVAGVLLTDKFLGNTWYAKLIMIILAMLLFLVLQFFRNPKRHTVKNKMQVIAPVDGKVVVI' A
#
# COMPACT_ATOMS: atom_id res chain seq x y z
N MET A 1 -1.63 5.92 9.23
CA MET A 1 -0.21 6.34 9.11
C MET A 1 0.52 5.25 8.35
N PHE A 2 1.44 5.62 7.46
CA PHE A 2 2.29 4.66 6.76
C PHE A 2 3.58 4.40 7.54
N HIS A 3 4.16 3.21 7.36
CA HIS A 3 5.48 2.88 7.88
C HIS A 3 6.52 3.84 7.29
N LYS A 4 7.47 4.29 8.12
CA LYS A 4 8.48 5.28 7.69
C LYS A 4 9.34 4.78 6.54
N GLU A 5 9.67 3.50 6.53
CA GLU A 5 10.43 2.85 5.46
C GLU A 5 9.62 2.72 4.15
N GLY A 6 8.29 2.73 4.25
CA GLY A 6 7.39 2.67 3.11
C GLY A 6 7.29 3.96 2.32
N TYR A 7 7.68 5.12 2.87
CA TYR A 7 7.48 6.41 2.18
C TYR A 7 8.23 6.49 0.85
N THR A 8 9.48 6.03 0.79
CA THR A 8 10.27 6.03 -0.45
C THR A 8 9.61 5.17 -1.53
N ILE A 9 9.14 3.98 -1.15
CA ILE A 9 8.51 3.04 -2.08
C ILE A 9 7.16 3.59 -2.56
N ILE A 10 6.33 4.12 -1.64
CA ILE A 10 5.04 4.75 -1.96
C ILE A 10 5.23 5.92 -2.93
N LEU A 11 6.24 6.77 -2.71
CA LEU A 11 6.48 7.94 -3.55
C LEU A 11 6.92 7.55 -4.96
N ILE A 12 7.82 6.56 -5.07
CA ILE A 12 8.27 6.03 -6.37
C ILE A 12 7.09 5.38 -7.12
N THR A 13 6.34 4.50 -6.45
CA THR A 13 5.18 3.84 -7.09
C THR A 13 4.11 4.83 -7.48
N ALA A 14 3.78 5.82 -6.64
CA ALA A 14 2.83 6.87 -6.99
C ALA A 14 3.29 7.67 -8.23
N THR A 15 4.58 8.02 -8.30
CA THR A 15 5.15 8.73 -9.46
C THR A 15 5.02 7.90 -10.74
N ILE A 16 5.36 6.61 -10.68
CA ILE A 16 5.22 5.67 -11.81
C ILE A 16 3.76 5.51 -12.22
N THR A 17 2.83 5.38 -11.27
CA THR A 17 1.40 5.29 -11.53
C THR A 17 0.88 6.52 -12.26
N VAL A 18 1.24 7.73 -11.79
CA VAL A 18 0.83 8.98 -12.44
C VAL A 18 1.40 9.09 -13.86
N ALA A 19 2.70 8.82 -14.02
CA ALA A 19 3.32 8.81 -15.34
C ALA A 19 2.66 7.78 -16.28
N GLY A 20 2.38 6.58 -15.79
CA GLY A 20 1.70 5.53 -16.53
C GLY A 20 0.29 5.92 -16.96
N VAL A 21 -0.47 6.61 -16.11
CA VAL A 21 -1.81 7.12 -16.45
C VAL A 21 -1.73 8.17 -17.56
N LEU A 22 -0.81 9.14 -17.45
CA LEU A 22 -0.62 10.18 -18.47
C LEU A 22 -0.17 9.61 -19.81
N LEU A 23 0.75 8.63 -19.79
CA LEU A 23 1.19 7.93 -20.99
C LEU A 23 0.04 7.12 -21.61
N THR A 24 -0.74 6.42 -20.78
CA THR A 24 -1.88 5.64 -21.27
C THR A 24 -2.90 6.54 -21.96
N ASP A 25 -3.21 7.69 -21.38
CA ASP A 25 -4.14 8.67 -21.96
C ASP A 25 -3.65 9.23 -23.30
N LYS A 26 -2.35 9.51 -23.42
CA LYS A 26 -1.77 10.09 -24.65
C LYS A 26 -1.58 9.09 -25.78
N PHE A 27 -1.26 7.83 -25.47
CA PHE A 27 -0.86 6.84 -26.48
C PHE A 27 -1.96 5.84 -26.85
N LEU A 28 -2.95 5.60 -26.00
CA LEU A 28 -4.04 4.67 -26.31
C LEU A 28 -5.26 5.41 -26.86
N GLY A 29 -5.47 5.34 -28.17
CA GLY A 29 -6.65 5.91 -28.83
C GLY A 29 -7.96 5.16 -28.52
N ASN A 30 -7.89 3.90 -28.07
CA ASN A 30 -9.08 3.15 -27.66
C ASN A 30 -9.36 3.37 -26.16
N THR A 31 -10.42 4.12 -25.90
CA THR A 31 -10.86 4.53 -24.56
C THR A 31 -11.15 3.36 -23.62
N TRP A 32 -11.57 2.20 -24.13
CA TRP A 32 -11.86 1.04 -23.27
C TRP A 32 -10.58 0.43 -22.70
N TYR A 33 -9.59 0.17 -23.55
CA TYR A 33 -8.30 -0.37 -23.12
C TYR A 33 -7.54 0.62 -22.23
N ALA A 34 -7.58 1.91 -22.56
CA ALA A 34 -6.98 2.96 -21.74
C ALA A 34 -7.55 2.94 -20.31
N LYS A 35 -8.89 2.88 -20.17
CA LYS A 35 -9.54 2.81 -18.86
C LYS A 35 -9.19 1.54 -18.08
N LEU A 36 -9.13 0.38 -18.75
CA LEU A 36 -8.72 -0.87 -18.11
C LEU A 36 -7.31 -0.77 -17.51
N ILE A 37 -6.36 -0.23 -18.27
CA ILE A 37 -4.97 -0.05 -17.81
C ILE A 37 -4.92 0.94 -16.65
N MET A 38 -5.64 2.06 -16.72
CA MET A 38 -5.72 3.03 -15.62
C MET A 38 -6.28 2.41 -14.34
N ILE A 39 -7.31 1.57 -14.44
CA ILE A 39 -7.87 0.84 -13.29
C ILE A 39 -6.83 -0.11 -12.69
N ILE A 40 -6.10 -0.85 -13.52
CA ILE A 40 -5.05 -1.77 -13.06
C ILE A 40 -3.94 -1.00 -12.34
N LEU A 41 -3.49 0.13 -12.89
CA LEU A 41 -2.48 1.00 -12.28
C LEU A 41 -2.95 1.57 -10.92
N ALA A 42 -4.21 1.99 -10.84
CA ALA A 42 -4.79 2.48 -9.60
C ALA A 42 -4.94 1.37 -8.55
N MET A 43 -5.35 0.16 -8.96
CA MET A 43 -5.44 -1.01 -8.09
C MET A 43 -4.08 -1.39 -7.54
N LEU A 44 -3.03 -1.36 -8.37
CA LEU A 44 -1.66 -1.63 -7.93
C LEU A 44 -1.19 -0.60 -6.89
N LEU A 45 -1.42 0.69 -7.14
CA LEU A 45 -1.09 1.74 -6.17
C LEU A 45 -1.85 1.52 -4.84
N PHE A 46 -3.13 1.17 -4.92
CA PHE A 46 -3.94 0.87 -3.73
C PHE A 46 -3.35 -0.28 -2.90
N LEU A 47 -2.91 -1.37 -3.54
CA LEU A 47 -2.29 -2.51 -2.85
C LEU A 47 -0.96 -2.11 -2.19
N VAL A 48 -0.14 -1.31 -2.85
CA VAL A 48 1.13 -0.81 -2.27
C VAL A 48 0.86 0.06 -1.05
N LEU A 49 -0.11 0.97 -1.14
CA LEU A 49 -0.53 1.78 0.01
C LEU A 49 -1.07 0.90 1.14
N GLN A 50 -1.85 -0.14 0.83
CA GLN A 50 -2.37 -1.06 1.85
C GLN A 50 -1.25 -1.81 2.57
N PHE A 51 -0.22 -2.27 1.86
CA PHE A 51 0.92 -3.00 2.44
C PHE A 51 1.70 -2.16 3.46
N PHE A 52 1.99 -0.90 3.12
CA PHE A 52 2.78 -0.03 4.00
C PHE A 52 1.95 0.66 5.08
N ARG A 53 0.63 0.46 5.13
CA ARG A 53 -0.23 1.08 6.13
C ARG A 53 -0.01 0.42 7.50
N ASN A 54 0.16 1.24 8.54
CA ASN A 54 0.14 0.76 9.92
C ASN A 54 -1.32 0.61 10.40
N PRO A 55 -1.83 -0.61 10.64
CA PRO A 55 -3.20 -0.84 11.08
C PRO A 55 -3.39 -0.36 12.53
N LYS A 56 -4.56 0.24 12.82
CA LYS A 56 -4.92 0.60 14.19
C LYS A 56 -5.18 -0.68 14.99
N ARG A 57 -4.40 -0.91 16.04
CA ARG A 57 -4.62 -2.03 16.98
C ARG A 57 -5.46 -1.53 18.15
N HIS A 58 -6.63 -2.14 18.37
CA HIS A 58 -7.46 -1.91 19.55
C HIS A 58 -7.23 -3.04 20.55
N THR A 59 -6.31 -2.84 21.49
CA THR A 59 -6.05 -3.80 22.59
C THR A 59 -6.44 -3.18 23.93
N VAL A 60 -7.14 -3.96 24.76
CA VAL A 60 -7.49 -3.56 26.14
C VAL A 60 -6.23 -3.66 26.99
N LYS A 61 -5.75 -2.54 27.53
CA LYS A 61 -4.55 -2.53 28.39
C LYS A 61 -4.93 -2.99 29.80
N ASN A 62 -4.38 -4.13 30.24
CA ASN A 62 -4.48 -4.62 31.61
C ASN A 62 -3.08 -4.66 32.25
N LYS A 63 -2.94 -4.21 33.50
CA LYS A 63 -1.66 -4.19 34.24
C LYS A 63 -1.08 -5.59 34.50
N MET A 64 -1.89 -6.64 34.41
CA MET A 64 -1.45 -8.03 34.58
C MET A 64 -1.13 -8.74 33.24
N GLN A 65 -1.24 -8.04 32.10
CA GLN A 65 -1.05 -8.64 30.77
C GLN A 65 0.13 -8.00 30.04
N VAL A 66 1.07 -8.83 29.60
CA VAL A 66 2.13 -8.43 28.65
C VAL A 66 1.58 -8.66 27.25
N ILE A 67 1.44 -7.58 26.48
CA ILE A 67 0.96 -7.63 25.10
C ILE A 67 2.17 -7.78 24.18
N ALA A 68 2.17 -8.80 23.33
CA ALA A 68 3.23 -9.00 22.36
C ALA A 68 3.29 -7.81 21.37
N PRO A 69 4.49 -7.31 21.04
CA PRO A 69 4.65 -6.15 20.17
C PRO A 69 4.30 -6.44 18.70
N VAL A 70 4.35 -7.72 18.30
CA VAL A 70 4.11 -8.16 16.92
C VAL A 70 3.28 -9.44 16.90
N ASP A 71 2.50 -9.61 15.85
CA ASP A 71 1.82 -10.88 15.57
C ASP A 71 2.85 -11.84 14.97
N GLY A 72 3.25 -12.85 15.74
CA GLY A 72 4.30 -13.78 15.35
C GLY A 72 4.41 -14.97 16.30
N LYS A 73 5.06 -16.05 15.86
CA LYS A 73 5.36 -17.21 16.70
C LYS A 73 6.65 -16.93 17.47
N VAL A 74 6.64 -17.11 18.80
CA VAL A 74 7.88 -17.12 19.58
C VAL A 74 8.62 -18.41 19.26
N VAL A 75 9.79 -18.31 18.62
CA VAL A 75 10.56 -19.48 18.16
C VAL A 75 11.60 -19.91 19.20
N VAL A 76 12.12 -18.98 20.00
CA VAL A 76 13.06 -19.26 21.10
C VAL A 76 12.79 -18.27 22.24
N ILE A 77 12.88 -18.74 23.48
CA ILE A 77 12.75 -17.96 24.72
C ILE A 77 14.12 -17.92 25.40
#